data_AF-A0A9Q1HVN8-F1
#
_entry.id   AF-A0A9Q1HVN8-F1
#
_cell.length_a   1.000
_cell.length_b   1.000
_cell.length_c   1.000
_cell.angle_alpha   90.00
_cell.angle_beta   90.00
_cell.angle_gamma   90.00
#
_symmetry.space_group_name_H-M   'P 1'
#
loop_
_entity.id
_entity.type
_entity.pdbx_description
1 polymer ?
#
loop_
_entity_poly.entity_id
_entity_poly.type
_entity_poly.pdbx_seq_one_letter_code
_entity_poly.pdbx_strand_id
1 'polypeptide(L)'
;TYGPDSWAFTNPECQERNQSPIDITDQYSHTSEEYQELTLDGFDTESSNKTSMKNTGKTVAVLLRDDYFVRGAGLPGRFKAEKVEFHWGQSNGSAGSEHSINGRRFPVEMQIYLYNSDDFDSISAAIRQKRIIAAMAVFFQV
;
A
#
# COMPACT_ATOMS: atom_id res chain seq x y z
N THR A 1 24.60 -6.80 6.74
CA THR A 1 23.97 -7.42 7.94
C THR A 1 22.71 -6.67 8.43
N TYR A 2 21.99 -5.93 7.56
CA TYR A 2 20.72 -5.25 7.91
C TYR A 2 19.60 -5.53 6.87
N GLY A 3 19.59 -6.74 6.32
CA GLY A 3 18.60 -7.18 5.33
C GLY A 3 17.30 -7.70 5.97
N PRO A 4 16.28 -8.03 5.17
CA PRO A 4 14.97 -8.48 5.66
C PRO A 4 15.03 -9.58 6.72
N ASP A 5 15.88 -10.59 6.51
CA ASP A 5 16.07 -11.73 7.44
C ASP A 5 16.55 -11.32 8.84
N SER A 6 17.05 -10.09 9.00
CA SER A 6 17.57 -9.54 10.26
C SER A 6 16.71 -8.43 10.86
N TRP A 7 15.63 -8.01 10.20
CA TRP A 7 14.80 -6.89 10.68
C TRP A 7 14.13 -7.15 12.03
N ALA A 8 13.77 -8.41 12.29
CA ALA A 8 13.18 -8.84 13.55
C ALA A 8 14.07 -8.56 14.78
N PHE A 9 15.38 -8.40 14.60
CA PHE A 9 16.30 -8.09 15.70
C PHE A 9 16.03 -6.70 16.30
N THR A 10 15.61 -5.74 15.49
CA THR A 10 15.29 -4.38 15.94
C THR A 10 13.80 -4.12 16.01
N ASN A 11 13.01 -4.76 15.14
CA ASN A 11 11.56 -4.59 15.03
C ASN A 11 10.90 -5.98 15.12
N PRO A 12 10.64 -6.49 16.34
CA PRO A 12 10.12 -7.86 16.55
C PRO A 12 8.83 -8.16 15.78
N GLU A 13 8.05 -7.15 15.41
CA GLU A 13 6.86 -7.29 14.59
C GLU A 13 7.13 -7.87 13.19
N CYS A 14 8.36 -7.77 12.65
CA CYS A 14 8.71 -8.28 11.33
C CYS A 14 8.76 -9.81 11.22
N GLN A 15 8.69 -10.54 12.35
CA GLN A 15 8.66 -12.02 12.40
C GLN A 15 7.30 -12.56 12.89
N GLU A 16 6.29 -11.70 13.00
CA GLU A 16 4.94 -12.12 13.37
C GLU A 16 4.26 -12.90 12.23
N ARG A 17 3.11 -13.52 12.50
CA ARG A 17 2.49 -14.46 11.55
C ARG A 17 1.80 -13.82 10.34
N ASN A 18 1.33 -12.58 10.48
CA ASN A 18 0.49 -11.90 9.49
C ASN A 18 1.28 -10.81 8.75
N GLN A 19 2.41 -11.19 8.14
CA GLN A 19 3.23 -10.26 7.35
C GLN A 19 2.73 -10.13 5.92
N SER A 20 3.06 -9.00 5.30
CA SER A 20 3.03 -8.79 3.85
C SER A 20 4.47 -8.63 3.34
N PRO A 21 4.73 -8.85 2.04
CA PRO A 21 3.80 -9.24 0.97
C PRO A 21 3.46 -10.74 0.98
N ILE A 22 2.49 -11.13 0.14
CA ILE A 22 2.12 -12.53 -0.11
C ILE A 22 1.94 -12.82 -1.61
N ASP A 23 1.96 -14.12 -1.95
CA ASP A 23 1.38 -14.59 -3.21
C ASP A 23 -0.12 -14.82 -3.04
N ILE A 24 -0.92 -14.24 -3.92
CA ILE A 24 -2.37 -14.44 -3.96
C ILE A 24 -2.66 -15.57 -4.94
N THR A 25 -2.99 -16.75 -4.42
CA THR A 25 -3.46 -17.85 -5.25
C THR A 25 -4.97 -17.72 -5.50
N ASP A 26 -5.34 -17.34 -6.72
CA ASP A 26 -6.72 -17.00 -7.12
C ASP A 26 -7.73 -18.12 -6.79
N GLN A 27 -7.33 -19.39 -7.00
CA GLN A 27 -8.17 -20.56 -6.72
C GLN A 27 -8.57 -20.72 -5.24
N TYR A 28 -7.83 -20.09 -4.32
CA TYR A 28 -8.10 -20.12 -2.87
C TYR A 28 -8.72 -18.81 -2.38
N SER A 29 -9.00 -17.86 -3.27
CA SER A 29 -9.69 -16.63 -2.93
C SER A 29 -11.19 -16.88 -2.71
N HIS A 30 -11.78 -16.16 -1.77
CA HIS A 30 -13.21 -16.23 -1.48
C HIS A 30 -13.92 -15.02 -2.07
N THR A 31 -14.90 -15.27 -2.94
CA THR A 31 -15.80 -14.23 -3.44
C THR A 31 -16.80 -13.86 -2.35
N SER A 32 -17.01 -12.56 -2.13
CA SER A 32 -18.03 -12.05 -1.22
C SER A 32 -18.93 -11.07 -1.96
N GLU A 33 -20.24 -11.29 -1.87
CA GLU A 33 -21.27 -10.37 -2.38
C GLU A 33 -21.71 -9.35 -1.30
N GLU A 34 -21.23 -9.48 -0.08
CA GLU A 34 -21.62 -8.63 1.05
C GLU A 34 -20.91 -7.27 1.05
N TYR A 35 -19.78 -7.17 0.35
CA TYR A 35 -18.97 -5.96 0.33
C TYR A 35 -19.48 -4.97 -0.72
N GLN A 36 -19.68 -3.73 -0.26
CA GLN A 36 -19.94 -2.60 -1.14
C GLN A 36 -18.79 -2.41 -2.13
N GLU A 37 -19.12 -1.92 -3.32
CA GLU A 37 -18.13 -1.57 -4.34
C GLU A 37 -17.12 -0.54 -3.81
N LEU A 38 -15.90 -0.61 -4.35
CA LEU A 38 -14.85 0.36 -4.06
C LEU A 38 -15.28 1.74 -4.57
N THR A 39 -15.37 2.72 -3.66
CA THR A 39 -15.64 4.12 -4.02
C THR A 39 -14.38 4.94 -3.85
N LEU A 40 -14.08 5.77 -4.84
CA LEU A 40 -12.90 6.64 -4.90
C LEU A 40 -13.37 8.09 -5.00
N ASP A 41 -13.10 8.90 -3.97
CA ASP A 41 -13.44 10.32 -3.96
C ASP A 41 -12.17 11.17 -4.17
N GLY A 42 -12.20 12.10 -5.14
CA GLY A 42 -11.11 13.03 -5.44
C GLY A 42 -10.03 12.49 -6.39
N PHE A 43 -10.04 11.20 -6.71
CA PHE A 43 -9.05 10.55 -7.59
C PHE A 43 -9.16 10.98 -9.08
N ASP A 44 -10.26 11.62 -9.45
CA ASP A 44 -10.53 12.18 -10.78
C ASP A 44 -10.09 13.65 -10.94
N THR A 45 -9.64 14.26 -9.85
CA THR A 45 -9.19 15.66 -9.82
C THR A 45 -7.68 15.74 -10.02
N GLU A 46 -7.21 16.79 -10.71
CA GLU A 46 -5.78 17.05 -10.84
C GLU A 46 -5.13 17.32 -9.48
N SER A 47 -3.98 16.69 -9.24
CA SER A 47 -3.23 16.89 -8.00
C SER A 47 -2.69 18.32 -7.89
N SER A 48 -2.72 18.89 -6.69
CA SER A 48 -2.12 20.19 -6.41
C SER A 48 -0.61 20.20 -6.70
N ASN A 49 -0.12 21.36 -7.14
CA ASN A 49 1.32 21.66 -7.26
C ASN A 49 2.10 21.60 -5.93
N LYS A 50 1.41 21.40 -4.79
CA LYS A 50 2.04 21.15 -3.49
C LYS A 50 2.45 19.69 -3.30
N THR A 51 1.86 18.77 -4.07
CA THR A 51 2.25 17.36 -4.08
C THR A 51 3.71 17.25 -4.48
N SER A 52 4.48 16.45 -3.75
CA SER A 52 5.92 16.38 -3.93
C SER A 52 6.42 14.95 -3.93
N MET A 53 7.58 14.75 -4.55
CA MET A 53 8.22 13.45 -4.68
C MET A 53 9.60 13.49 -4.02
N LYS A 54 9.96 12.41 -3.32
CA LYS A 54 11.21 12.28 -2.60
C LYS A 54 11.84 10.91 -2.83
N ASN A 55 13.11 10.90 -3.23
CA ASN A 55 13.93 9.69 -3.13
C ASN A 55 14.35 9.49 -1.66
N THR A 56 13.92 8.38 -1.05
CA THR A 56 14.22 8.07 0.37
C THR A 56 15.50 7.25 0.54
N GLY A 57 16.14 6.85 -0.55
CA GLY A 57 17.22 5.85 -0.58
C GLY A 57 16.72 4.41 -0.48
N LYS A 58 15.41 4.20 -0.30
CA LYS A 58 14.75 2.88 -0.27
C LYS A 58 13.66 2.74 -1.33
N THR A 59 12.95 3.83 -1.59
CA THR A 59 11.90 3.93 -2.61
C THR A 59 11.84 5.37 -3.11
N VAL A 60 11.02 5.61 -4.13
CA VAL A 60 10.52 6.93 -4.46
C VAL A 60 9.16 7.07 -3.75
N ALA A 61 9.03 8.08 -2.90
CA ALA A 61 7.78 8.37 -2.19
C ALA A 61 7.13 9.64 -2.75
N VAL A 62 5.84 9.58 -3.07
CA VAL A 62 5.00 10.75 -3.40
C VAL A 62 4.18 11.11 -2.17
N LEU A 63 4.31 12.34 -1.70
CA LEU A 63 3.58 12.88 -0.57
C LEU A 63 2.37 13.66 -1.09
N LEU A 64 1.18 13.11 -0.88
CA LEU A 64 -0.07 13.68 -1.36
C LEU A 64 -0.45 14.88 -0.50
N ARG A 65 -0.94 15.95 -1.14
CA ARG A 65 -1.36 17.19 -0.46
C ARG A 65 -2.83 17.53 -0.64
N ASP A 66 -3.54 16.74 -1.43
CA ASP A 66 -4.97 16.84 -1.65
C ASP A 66 -5.69 15.72 -0.90
N ASP A 67 -7.02 15.84 -0.85
CA ASP A 67 -7.88 14.91 -0.15
C ASP A 67 -8.38 13.83 -1.12
N TYR A 68 -7.79 12.64 -1.02
CA TYR A 68 -8.23 11.44 -1.73
C TYR A 68 -8.80 10.44 -0.73
N PHE A 69 -10.03 9.97 -0.95
CA PHE A 69 -10.69 9.05 -0.04
C PHE A 69 -11.11 7.74 -0.71
N VAL A 70 -11.04 6.67 0.06
CA VAL A 70 -11.45 5.33 -0.32
C VAL A 70 -12.47 4.78 0.68
N ARG A 71 -13.53 4.17 0.17
CA ARG A 71 -14.60 3.49 0.94
C ARG A 71 -14.99 2.18 0.25
N GLY A 72 -15.73 1.32 0.95
CA GLY A 72 -16.20 0.04 0.42
C GLY A 72 -15.13 -1.06 0.50
N ALA A 73 -15.26 -2.12 -0.30
CA ALA A 73 -14.36 -3.27 -0.33
C ALA A 73 -14.07 -3.91 1.05
N GLY A 74 -15.05 -3.85 1.96
CA GLY A 74 -14.92 -4.36 3.33
C GLY A 74 -14.13 -3.45 4.30
N LEU A 75 -13.71 -2.26 3.88
CA LEU A 75 -13.01 -1.31 4.75
C LEU A 75 -13.96 -0.73 5.84
N PRO A 76 -13.52 -0.63 7.11
CA PRO A 76 -14.33 -0.11 8.20
C PRO A 76 -14.35 1.43 8.17
N GLY A 77 -15.22 1.99 7.32
CA GLY A 77 -15.41 3.44 7.21
C GLY A 77 -14.70 4.05 6.00
N ARG A 78 -14.13 5.25 6.17
CA ARG A 78 -13.48 6.02 5.11
C ARG A 78 -12.00 6.21 5.40
N PHE A 79 -11.17 5.93 4.41
CA PHE A 79 -9.73 6.02 4.51
C PHE A 79 -9.21 7.12 3.59
N LYS A 80 -8.34 7.98 4.11
CA LYS A 80 -7.68 9.07 3.39
C LYS A 80 -6.29 8.64 2.95
N ALA A 81 -5.94 8.86 1.68
CA ALA A 81 -4.60 8.58 1.17
C ALA A 81 -3.58 9.61 1.65
N GLU A 82 -2.43 9.13 2.12
CA GLU A 82 -1.33 9.98 2.62
C GLU A 82 -0.16 10.03 1.64
N LYS A 83 0.28 8.87 1.17
CA LYS A 83 1.49 8.73 0.36
C LYS A 83 1.41 7.56 -0.60
N VAL A 84 2.20 7.64 -1.65
CA VAL A 84 2.45 6.57 -2.61
C VAL A 84 3.91 6.17 -2.55
N GLU A 85 4.20 4.87 -2.58
CA GLU A 85 5.56 4.32 -2.67
C GLU A 85 5.63 3.30 -3.83
N PHE A 86 6.83 3.09 -4.36
CA PHE A 86 7.06 2.23 -5.51
C PHE A 86 8.11 1.15 -5.21
N HIS A 87 7.89 -0.03 -5.78
CA HIS A 87 8.83 -1.15 -5.78
C HIS A 87 9.05 -1.60 -7.22
N TRP A 88 10.31 -1.86 -7.60
CA TRP A 88 10.67 -2.15 -8.99
C TRP A 88 11.85 -3.12 -9.09
N GLY A 89 11.94 -3.79 -10.23
CA GLY A 89 13.00 -4.76 -10.52
C GLY A 89 14.27 -4.09 -11.05
N GLN A 90 15.31 -4.90 -11.30
CA GLN A 90 16.63 -4.36 -11.67
C GLN A 90 16.68 -3.76 -13.08
N SER A 91 16.13 -4.45 -14.10
CA SER A 91 16.30 -4.03 -15.50
C SER A 91 15.29 -4.67 -16.45
N ASN A 92 15.02 -4.04 -17.60
CA ASN A 92 14.22 -4.61 -18.70
C ASN A 92 12.86 -5.20 -18.29
N GLY A 93 12.17 -4.55 -17.35
CA GLY A 93 10.88 -5.05 -16.85
C GLY A 93 10.97 -6.34 -16.04
N SER A 94 12.14 -6.68 -15.49
CA SER A 94 12.31 -7.79 -14.54
C SER A 94 11.38 -7.64 -13.34
N ALA A 95 11.01 -8.77 -12.72
CA ALA A 95 10.16 -8.80 -11.52
C ALA A 95 10.63 -7.82 -10.44
N GLY A 96 9.69 -6.99 -9.97
CA GLY A 96 9.91 -5.92 -9.01
C GLY A 96 8.80 -5.73 -7.99
N SER A 97 7.63 -6.32 -8.24
CA SER A 97 6.54 -6.32 -7.27
C SER A 97 6.89 -7.11 -6.02
N GLU A 98 6.37 -6.63 -4.89
CA GLU A 98 6.44 -7.31 -3.61
C GLU A 98 5.44 -8.47 -3.59
N HIS A 99 4.17 -8.18 -3.92
CA HIS A 99 3.09 -9.13 -4.09
C HIS A 99 3.16 -9.85 -5.44
N SER A 100 2.48 -11.00 -5.53
CA SER A 100 2.28 -11.75 -6.76
C SER A 100 0.88 -12.33 -6.84
N ILE A 101 0.45 -12.70 -8.04
CA ILE A 101 -0.80 -13.44 -8.28
C ILE A 101 -0.47 -14.76 -8.97
N ASN A 102 -0.84 -15.88 -8.37
CA ASN A 102 -0.52 -17.23 -8.87
C ASN A 102 0.98 -17.41 -9.19
N GLY A 103 1.85 -16.90 -8.34
CA GLY A 103 3.30 -16.89 -8.51
C GLY A 103 3.84 -15.88 -9.54
N ARG A 104 2.98 -15.18 -10.28
CA ARG A 104 3.39 -14.15 -11.25
C ARG A 104 3.68 -12.83 -10.54
N ARG A 105 4.92 -12.38 -10.64
CA ARG A 105 5.36 -11.03 -10.27
C ARG A 105 5.27 -10.06 -11.44
N PHE A 106 5.25 -8.76 -11.12
CA PHE A 106 5.13 -7.66 -12.07
C PHE A 106 6.37 -6.76 -12.02
N PRO A 107 6.68 -6.03 -13.11
CA PRO A 107 7.82 -5.10 -13.18
C PRO A 107 7.86 -4.04 -12.07
N VAL A 108 6.70 -3.46 -11.75
CA VAL A 108 6.54 -2.41 -10.74
C VAL A 108 5.28 -2.68 -9.92
N GLU A 109 5.37 -2.44 -8.62
CA GLU A 109 4.23 -2.33 -7.72
C GLU A 109 4.18 -0.93 -7.12
N MET A 110 3.07 -0.24 -7.30
CA MET A 110 2.76 1.02 -6.65
C MET A 110 1.87 0.75 -5.45
N GLN A 111 2.25 1.25 -4.28
CA GLN A 111 1.49 1.12 -3.04
C GLN A 111 0.98 2.47 -2.56
N ILE A 112 -0.33 2.61 -2.39
CA ILE A 112 -0.97 3.81 -1.81
C ILE A 112 -1.32 3.50 -0.36
N TYR A 113 -0.82 4.30 0.58
CA TYR A 113 -1.05 4.11 2.01
C TYR A 113 -2.12 5.06 2.52
N LEU A 114 -3.11 4.52 3.24
CA LEU A 114 -4.27 5.23 3.71
C LEU A 114 -4.53 5.01 5.20
N TYR A 115 -5.14 5.99 5.85
CA TYR A 115 -5.54 5.92 7.26
C TYR A 115 -6.97 6.42 7.43
N ASN A 116 -7.66 5.98 8.48
CA ASN A 116 -8.98 6.52 8.80
C ASN A 116 -8.82 7.94 9.39
N SER A 117 -9.19 8.95 8.60
CA SER A 117 -9.06 10.36 8.98
C SER A 117 -10.14 10.85 9.96
N ASP A 118 -11.18 10.05 10.19
CA ASP A 118 -12.20 10.36 11.21
C ASP A 118 -11.67 9.99 12.62
N ASP A 119 -10.73 9.02 12.70
CA ASP A 119 -10.14 8.54 13.95
C ASP A 119 -8.76 9.16 14.28
N PHE A 120 -7.98 9.58 13.27
CA PHE A 120 -6.60 10.05 13.45
C PHE A 120 -6.30 11.27 12.57
N ASP A 121 -5.35 12.11 13.01
CA ASP A 121 -4.90 13.27 12.23
C ASP A 121 -3.86 12.90 11.15
N SER A 122 -3.20 11.74 11.26
CA SER A 122 -2.16 11.30 10.31
C SER A 122 -1.98 9.78 10.33
N ILE A 123 -1.42 9.24 9.25
CA ILE A 123 -1.05 7.81 9.19
C ILE A 123 -0.04 7.43 10.28
N SER A 124 0.90 8.33 10.62
CA SER A 124 1.89 8.09 11.66
C SER A 124 1.26 7.96 13.04
N ALA A 125 0.18 8.70 13.32
CA ALA A 125 -0.58 8.55 14.55
C ALA A 125 -1.30 7.19 14.60
N ALA A 126 -1.94 6.77 13.49
CA ALA A 126 -2.61 5.47 13.39
C ALA A 126 -1.63 4.30 13.59
N ILE A 127 -0.46 4.35 12.94
CA ILE A 127 0.61 3.34 13.10
C ILE A 127 1.09 3.27 14.54
N ARG A 128 1.38 4.42 15.17
CA ARG A 128 1.86 4.47 16.57
C ARG A 128 0.85 3.88 17.56
N GLN A 129 -0.44 4.07 17.30
CA GLN A 129 -1.51 3.52 18.12
C GLN A 129 -1.89 2.07 17.74
N LYS A 130 -1.20 1.46 16.76
CA LYS A 130 -1.47 0.11 16.26
C LYS A 130 -2.91 -0.09 15.81
N ARG A 131 -3.46 0.92 15.12
CA ARG A 131 -4.82 0.91 14.58
C ARG A 131 -4.78 0.57 13.10
N ILE A 132 -5.95 0.23 12.54
CA ILE A 132 -6.07 -0.21 11.15
C ILE A 132 -5.64 0.93 10.22
N ILE A 133 -4.70 0.62 9.34
CA ILE A 133 -4.40 1.37 8.13
C ILE A 133 -4.78 0.51 6.93
N ALA A 134 -5.00 1.12 5.78
CA ALA A 134 -5.25 0.42 4.53
C ALA A 134 -4.11 0.69 3.54
N ALA A 135 -3.88 -0.24 2.63
CA ALA A 135 -2.97 -0.07 1.52
C ALA A 135 -3.61 -0.61 0.24
N MET A 136 -3.42 0.10 -0.87
CA MET A 136 -3.75 -0.40 -2.21
C MET A 136 -2.46 -0.76 -2.93
N ALA A 137 -2.37 -1.98 -3.48
CA ALA A 137 -1.27 -2.40 -4.34
C ALA A 137 -1.73 -2.42 -5.81
N VAL A 138 -0.99 -1.74 -6.69
CA VAL A 138 -1.29 -1.61 -8.12
C VAL A 138 -0.09 -2.11 -8.91
N PHE A 139 -0.31 -3.11 -9.76
CA PHE A 139 0.73 -3.69 -10.60
C PHE A 139 0.82 -3.01 -11.96
N PHE A 140 2.03 -2.74 -12.42
CA PHE A 140 2.28 -2.24 -13.79
C PHE A 140 2.80 -3.37 -14.66
N GLN A 141 2.46 -3.36 -15.95
CA GLN A 141 2.86 -4.37 -16.92
C GLN A 141 3.42 -3.67 -18.17
N VAL A 142 4.50 -4.23 -18.74
CA VAL A 142 5.07 -3.81 -20.04
C VAL A 142 4.15 -4.23 -21.17
#